data_AF-A0AAV3ZUP2-F1
#
_entry.id   AF-A0AAV3ZUP2-F1
#
_cell.length_a   1.000
_cell.length_b   1.000
_cell.length_c   1.000
_cell.angle_alpha   90.00
_cell.angle_beta   90.00
_cell.angle_gamma   90.00
#
_symmetry.space_group_name_H-M   'P 1'
#
loop_
_entity.id
_entity.type
_entity.pdbx_description
1 polymer ?
#
loop_
_entity_poly.entity_id
_entity_poly.type
_entity_poly.pdbx_seq_one_letter_code
_entity_poly.pdbx_strand_id
1 'polypeptide(L)'
;MFANPFTFALMGLSLLSHERCVTSAFAFPDSFTISRPCKKYDGDGCSIPFGFPFFFKTQFTKSCDRHDICYHCGVAYGIPRSRCDNAFRNNTLATCTSNYLSLYPPFPVPPPFTASAYPGRNFNTLRKLQFLKTLKKYGAESLELVLQREIKAFIQQHQHQPSIEEFLAWLLDHEAHVRILAEWAKILDGYFQQVGPVYSNKRTSQDKIKLLTEEEETNPMPDQYILKIIESSGLKTKKEHFHLEQASPELSAHKNQSRLSKVFPDLLLSRGDRINWCLEIDRYLQTTKGRIPLSAVKCPDIGYLVCDFFSEVYYLAVSFFASSSYHKVPEFYCHQSFVKKCLPALP
;
A
#
# COMPACT_ATOMS: atom_id res chain seq x y z
N MET A 1 -0.38 47.20 54.70
CA MET A 1 -0.03 45.97 53.95
C MET A 1 0.62 46.38 52.65
N PHE A 2 1.65 45.65 52.27
CA PHE A 2 2.77 46.05 51.42
C PHE A 2 2.43 46.38 49.95
N ALA A 3 3.32 47.22 49.38
CA ALA A 3 3.58 47.49 47.96
C ALA A 3 3.80 46.20 47.13
N ASN A 4 3.88 46.13 45.80
CA ASN A 4 4.30 47.06 44.75
C ASN A 4 3.92 46.42 43.38
N PRO A 5 3.96 47.20 42.27
CA PRO A 5 3.66 46.79 40.89
C PRO A 5 4.90 46.25 40.17
N PHE A 6 4.72 45.57 39.04
CA PHE A 6 5.79 45.40 38.05
C PHE A 6 5.26 45.47 36.62
N THR A 7 6.01 46.23 35.84
CA THR A 7 5.77 46.80 34.53
C THR A 7 6.78 46.17 33.55
N PHE A 8 6.52 46.30 32.23
CA PHE A 8 7.40 46.06 31.08
C PHE A 8 7.69 44.59 30.70
N ALA A 9 7.93 44.19 29.44
CA ALA A 9 7.70 44.71 28.09
C ALA A 9 8.33 43.69 27.10
N LEU A 10 8.14 43.92 25.79
CA LEU A 10 8.96 43.47 24.64
C LEU A 10 8.74 42.02 24.18
N MET A 11 8.09 41.84 23.03
CA MET A 11 8.65 41.84 21.66
C MET A 11 9.37 40.54 21.29
N GLY A 12 8.93 39.94 20.18
CA GLY A 12 9.84 39.39 19.20
C GLY A 12 9.69 37.91 18.84
N LEU A 13 9.41 37.68 17.56
CA LEU A 13 9.79 36.49 16.76
C LEU A 13 9.02 35.18 17.10
N SER A 14 8.47 34.41 16.16
CA SER A 14 8.86 34.18 14.77
C SER A 14 7.67 33.82 13.90
N LEU A 15 7.67 34.39 12.70
CA LEU A 15 7.08 33.83 11.50
C LEU A 15 7.55 32.38 11.31
N LEU A 16 6.63 31.43 11.35
CA LEU A 16 6.79 30.17 10.60
C LEU A 16 5.64 30.11 9.59
N SER A 17 6.04 30.41 8.36
CA SER A 17 5.32 30.18 7.13
C SER A 17 4.62 28.82 7.14
N HIS A 18 3.29 28.84 7.21
CA HIS A 18 2.47 27.75 6.72
C HIS A 18 2.66 27.69 5.21
N GLU A 19 3.55 26.80 4.75
CA GLU A 19 3.51 26.33 3.37
C GLU A 19 2.15 25.65 3.16
N ARG A 20 1.23 26.38 2.54
CA ARG A 20 -0.02 25.83 2.05
C ARG A 20 0.33 24.72 1.07
N CYS A 21 0.05 23.47 1.43
CA CYS A 21 -0.09 22.40 0.45
C CYS A 21 -1.25 22.79 -0.48
N VAL A 22 -0.92 23.44 -1.59
CA VAL A 22 -1.88 23.74 -2.66
C VAL A 22 -2.26 22.40 -3.27
N THR A 23 -3.47 21.95 -2.99
CA THR A 23 -4.11 20.83 -3.70
C THR A 23 -4.52 21.31 -5.08
N SER A 24 -3.54 21.44 -5.98
CA SER A 24 -3.80 21.64 -7.40
C SER A 24 -4.33 20.34 -7.98
N ALA A 25 -5.65 20.28 -8.17
CA ALA A 25 -6.29 19.25 -8.98
C ALA A 25 -5.86 19.45 -10.43
N PHE A 26 -4.80 18.76 -10.87
CA PHE A 26 -4.41 18.71 -12.27
C PHE A 26 -5.38 17.80 -13.02
N ALA A 27 -6.25 18.40 -13.83
CA ALA A 27 -6.95 17.68 -14.89
C ALA A 27 -5.91 17.30 -15.95
N PHE A 28 -5.57 16.01 -16.02
CA PHE A 28 -4.77 15.48 -17.11
C PHE A 28 -5.62 15.44 -18.39
N PRO A 29 -5.13 15.92 -19.54
CA PRO A 29 -5.83 15.75 -20.80
C PRO A 29 -5.96 14.25 -21.11
N ASP A 30 -7.15 13.83 -21.55
CA ASP A 30 -7.49 12.47 -21.97
C ASP A 30 -6.49 11.97 -23.03
N SER A 31 -5.43 11.32 -22.56
CA SER A 31 -4.46 10.65 -23.40
C SER A 31 -5.15 9.56 -24.21
N PHE A 32 -4.80 9.46 -25.49
CA PHE A 32 -5.04 8.32 -26.38
C PHE A 32 -5.40 7.05 -25.60
N THR A 33 -6.59 6.52 -25.83
CA THR A 33 -7.04 5.22 -25.31
C THR A 33 -6.14 4.11 -25.85
N ILE A 34 -4.97 3.93 -25.25
CA ILE A 34 -4.20 2.70 -25.34
C ILE A 34 -5.16 1.66 -24.78
N SER A 35 -5.80 0.89 -25.67
CA SER A 35 -6.77 -0.12 -25.28
C SER A 35 -6.10 -0.97 -24.22
N ARG A 36 -6.63 -0.99 -23.00
CA ARG A 36 -6.11 -1.86 -21.94
C ARG A 36 -6.36 -3.28 -22.46
N PRO A 37 -5.33 -4.00 -22.94
CA PRO A 37 -5.57 -5.24 -23.66
C PRO A 37 -6.28 -6.27 -22.79
N CYS A 38 -6.18 -6.10 -21.46
CA CYS A 38 -6.75 -6.96 -20.45
C CYS A 38 -8.19 -6.61 -20.02
N LYS A 39 -8.77 -5.51 -20.51
CA LYS A 39 -10.13 -5.05 -20.12
C LYS A 39 -11.24 -5.51 -21.09
N LYS A 40 -11.03 -6.64 -21.80
CA LYS A 40 -11.85 -7.01 -22.97
C LYS A 40 -12.99 -7.99 -22.67
N TYR A 41 -12.95 -8.69 -21.53
CA TYR A 41 -13.93 -9.72 -21.14
C TYR A 41 -14.46 -9.45 -19.73
N ASP A 42 -15.39 -10.27 -19.25
CA ASP A 42 -16.10 -10.18 -17.96
C ASP A 42 -15.19 -10.35 -16.73
N GLY A 43 -14.11 -9.57 -16.66
CA GLY A 43 -13.40 -9.33 -15.42
C GLY A 43 -14.27 -8.44 -14.54
N ASP A 44 -14.50 -8.87 -13.31
CA ASP A 44 -15.09 -8.04 -12.27
C ASP A 44 -14.10 -6.94 -11.81
N GLY A 45 -12.88 -6.95 -12.35
CA GLY A 45 -11.86 -5.93 -12.13
C GLY A 45 -11.38 -5.99 -10.71
N CYS A 46 -11.23 -4.84 -10.06
CA CYS A 46 -10.86 -4.81 -8.63
C CYS A 46 -12.07 -5.06 -7.70
N SER A 47 -13.01 -5.89 -8.12
CA SER A 47 -14.07 -6.35 -7.24
C SER A 47 -13.48 -7.34 -6.24
N ILE A 48 -14.00 -7.29 -5.02
CA ILE A 48 -13.70 -8.28 -4.00
C ILE A 48 -15.02 -8.90 -3.56
N PRO A 49 -15.01 -10.17 -3.15
CA PRO A 49 -16.18 -10.79 -2.56
C PRO A 49 -16.79 -9.90 -1.49
N PHE A 50 -18.13 -9.91 -1.41
CA PHE A 50 -18.95 -9.09 -0.51
C PHE A 50 -19.01 -7.58 -0.81
N GLY A 51 -18.40 -7.13 -1.91
CA GLY A 51 -18.57 -5.76 -2.40
C GLY A 51 -17.95 -4.69 -1.49
N PHE A 52 -16.95 -5.08 -0.69
CA PHE A 52 -16.31 -4.13 0.22
C PHE A 52 -15.68 -2.95 -0.56
N PRO A 53 -15.78 -1.72 -0.03
CA PRO A 53 -14.93 -0.63 -0.47
C PRO A 53 -13.48 -1.02 -0.28
N PHE A 54 -12.73 -0.96 -1.36
CA PHE A 54 -11.30 -1.24 -1.32
C PHE A 54 -10.55 0.01 -1.76
N PHE A 55 -9.46 0.30 -1.05
CA PHE A 55 -8.60 1.43 -1.34
C PHE A 55 -7.90 1.22 -2.69
N PHE A 56 -7.57 2.28 -3.40
CA PHE A 56 -6.79 2.21 -4.64
C PHE A 56 -7.41 1.37 -5.78
N LYS A 57 -8.72 1.13 -5.79
CA LYS A 57 -9.41 0.38 -6.87
C LYS A 57 -9.03 0.88 -8.27
N THR A 58 -9.07 2.20 -8.47
CA THR A 58 -8.73 2.84 -9.76
C THR A 58 -7.25 2.66 -10.11
N GLN A 59 -6.37 2.77 -9.12
CA GLN A 59 -4.93 2.63 -9.28
C GLN A 59 -4.54 1.18 -9.58
N PHE A 60 -5.17 0.20 -8.93
CA PHE A 60 -4.88 -1.23 -9.12
C PHE A 60 -5.70 -1.90 -10.22
N THR A 61 -6.64 -1.19 -10.87
CA THR A 61 -7.50 -1.77 -11.93
C THR A 61 -6.70 -2.54 -12.98
N LYS A 62 -5.56 -2.00 -13.43
CA LYS A 62 -4.73 -2.68 -14.43
C LYS A 62 -4.14 -4.00 -13.92
N SER A 63 -3.83 -4.09 -12.63
CA SER A 63 -3.35 -5.32 -12.00
C SER A 63 -4.47 -6.33 -11.84
N CYS A 64 -5.66 -5.89 -11.43
CA CYS A 64 -6.86 -6.72 -11.32
C CYS A 64 -7.28 -7.29 -12.68
N ASP A 65 -7.39 -6.47 -13.73
CA ASP A 65 -7.72 -6.91 -15.10
C ASP A 65 -6.78 -8.05 -15.59
N ARG A 66 -5.49 -8.01 -15.20
CA ARG A 66 -4.52 -9.06 -15.54
C ARG A 66 -4.71 -10.32 -14.70
N HIS A 67 -5.04 -10.16 -13.42
CA HIS A 67 -5.30 -11.25 -12.49
C HIS A 67 -6.55 -12.04 -12.91
N ASP A 68 -7.64 -11.36 -13.23
CA ASP A 68 -8.89 -11.98 -13.72
C ASP A 68 -8.64 -12.85 -14.95
N ILE A 69 -7.91 -12.32 -15.94
CA ILE A 69 -7.53 -13.11 -17.12
C ILE A 69 -6.66 -14.30 -16.74
N CYS A 70 -5.71 -14.13 -15.81
CA CYS A 70 -4.89 -15.24 -15.32
C CYS A 70 -5.74 -16.30 -14.62
N TYR A 71 -6.79 -15.91 -13.91
CA TYR A 71 -7.70 -16.82 -13.23
C TYR A 71 -8.61 -17.60 -14.17
N HIS A 72 -9.09 -16.96 -15.24
CA HIS A 72 -9.91 -17.62 -16.26
C HIS A 72 -9.10 -18.45 -17.24
N CYS A 73 -7.88 -18.00 -17.58
CA CYS A 73 -7.09 -18.61 -18.66
C CYS A 73 -5.85 -19.35 -18.20
N GLY A 74 -5.38 -19.17 -16.96
CA GLY A 74 -4.13 -19.76 -16.48
C GLY A 74 -4.06 -21.28 -16.68
N VAL A 75 -5.19 -21.97 -16.50
CA VAL A 75 -5.30 -23.42 -16.71
C VAL A 75 -5.01 -23.85 -18.16
N ALA A 76 -5.40 -23.08 -19.18
CA ALA A 76 -5.07 -23.37 -20.58
C ALA A 76 -3.57 -23.28 -20.87
N TYR A 77 -2.82 -22.56 -20.03
CA TYR A 77 -1.39 -22.31 -20.19
C TYR A 77 -0.54 -23.03 -19.13
N GLY A 78 -1.14 -23.91 -18.31
CA GLY A 78 -0.44 -24.60 -17.22
C GLY A 78 0.11 -23.67 -16.14
N ILE A 79 -0.46 -22.47 -15.99
CA ILE A 79 -0.08 -21.49 -14.97
C ILE A 79 -0.83 -21.84 -13.69
N PRO A 80 -0.17 -22.12 -12.56
CA PRO A 80 -0.87 -22.38 -11.31
C PRO A 80 -1.43 -21.08 -10.70
N ARG A 81 -2.49 -21.19 -9.89
CA ARG A 81 -3.13 -20.05 -9.20
C ARG A 81 -2.13 -19.18 -8.44
N SER A 82 -1.23 -19.80 -7.67
CA SER A 82 -0.21 -19.08 -6.90
C SER A 82 0.66 -18.17 -7.76
N ARG A 83 0.92 -18.54 -9.03
CA ARG A 83 1.66 -17.69 -9.95
C ARG A 83 0.83 -16.48 -10.40
N CYS A 84 -0.48 -16.63 -10.59
CA CYS A 84 -1.37 -15.51 -10.84
C CYS A 84 -1.42 -14.56 -9.64
N ASP A 85 -1.55 -15.10 -8.43
CA ASP A 85 -1.62 -14.33 -7.18
C ASP A 85 -0.31 -13.53 -6.96
N ASN A 86 0.84 -14.18 -7.15
CA ASN A 86 2.15 -13.53 -7.06
C ASN A 86 2.33 -12.44 -8.11
N ALA A 87 1.88 -12.68 -9.33
CA ALA A 87 1.94 -11.69 -10.40
C ALA A 87 1.05 -10.49 -10.09
N PHE A 88 -0.13 -10.71 -9.51
CA PHE A 88 -1.01 -9.66 -9.03
C PHE A 88 -0.32 -8.80 -7.97
N ARG A 89 0.21 -9.42 -6.91
CA ARG A 89 0.99 -8.73 -5.86
C ARG A 89 2.13 -7.89 -6.43
N ASN A 90 2.92 -8.48 -7.32
CA ASN A 90 4.04 -7.78 -7.94
C ASN A 90 3.58 -6.60 -8.81
N ASN A 91 2.46 -6.75 -9.53
CA ASN A 91 1.91 -5.68 -10.36
C ASN A 91 1.35 -4.51 -9.53
N THR A 92 0.69 -4.78 -8.40
CA THR A 92 0.20 -3.72 -7.48
C THR A 92 1.36 -2.99 -6.81
N LEU A 93 2.38 -3.71 -6.33
CA LEU A 93 3.61 -3.12 -5.78
C LEU A 93 4.39 -2.30 -6.83
N ALA A 94 4.50 -2.80 -8.06
CA ALA A 94 5.12 -2.07 -9.16
C ALA A 94 4.36 -0.79 -9.48
N THR A 95 3.02 -0.81 -9.39
CA THR A 95 2.18 0.39 -9.54
C THR A 95 2.46 1.41 -8.44
N CYS A 96 2.57 0.99 -7.18
CA CYS A 96 2.97 1.86 -6.07
C CYS A 96 4.34 2.49 -6.30
N THR A 97 5.33 1.69 -6.72
CA THR A 97 6.69 2.14 -7.01
C THR A 97 6.72 3.14 -8.15
N SER A 98 6.04 2.84 -9.26
CA SER A 98 5.97 3.72 -10.42
C SER A 98 5.34 5.07 -10.06
N ASN A 99 4.23 5.07 -9.32
CA ASN A 99 3.58 6.29 -8.88
C ASN A 99 4.46 7.10 -7.93
N TYR A 100 5.12 6.46 -6.97
CA TYR A 100 6.02 7.15 -6.06
C TYR A 100 7.22 7.78 -6.78
N LEU A 101 7.80 7.09 -7.76
CA LEU A 101 8.88 7.64 -8.58
C LEU A 101 8.38 8.76 -9.51
N SER A 102 7.13 8.70 -9.99
CA SER A 102 6.54 9.66 -10.93
C SER A 102 5.92 10.92 -10.30
N LEU A 103 5.63 10.92 -8.98
CA LEU A 103 5.04 12.05 -8.25
C LEU A 103 5.87 13.35 -8.23
N TYR A 104 6.98 13.42 -8.98
CA TYR A 104 7.50 14.70 -9.45
C TYR A 104 7.25 14.80 -10.94
N PRO A 105 6.31 15.65 -11.41
CA PRO A 105 6.29 15.96 -12.83
C PRO A 105 7.68 16.50 -13.20
N PRO A 106 8.19 16.21 -14.41
CA PRO A 106 9.19 17.09 -14.98
C PRO A 106 8.55 18.48 -14.95
N PHE A 107 8.96 19.35 -14.01
CA PHE A 107 8.54 20.74 -14.04
C PHE A 107 8.71 21.24 -15.48
N PRO A 108 7.73 21.97 -16.05
CA PRO A 108 7.86 22.51 -17.39
C PRO A 108 9.23 23.18 -17.44
N VAL A 109 10.08 22.64 -18.31
CA VAL A 109 11.45 23.11 -18.46
C VAL A 109 11.29 24.61 -18.70
N PRO A 110 11.79 25.48 -17.80
CA PRO A 110 11.73 26.90 -18.09
C PRO A 110 12.40 27.12 -19.46
N PRO A 111 11.94 28.10 -20.25
CA PRO A 111 12.50 28.42 -21.56
C PRO A 111 14.03 28.53 -21.47
N PRO A 112 14.78 28.35 -22.57
CA PRO A 112 16.21 28.03 -22.58
C PRO A 112 17.05 29.06 -21.80
N PHE A 113 17.16 28.85 -20.50
CA PHE A 113 18.02 29.60 -19.61
C PHE A 113 19.18 28.68 -19.26
N THR A 114 20.33 29.02 -19.85
CA THR A 114 21.72 28.64 -19.49
C THR A 114 21.88 27.36 -18.67
N ALA A 115 22.41 26.32 -19.30
CA ALA A 115 22.61 24.94 -18.83
C ALA A 115 23.50 24.75 -17.56
N SER A 116 23.72 25.76 -16.73
CA SER A 116 24.77 25.75 -15.70
C SER A 116 24.29 25.53 -14.25
N ALA A 117 23.00 25.45 -13.91
CA ALA A 117 22.60 25.62 -12.50
C ALA A 117 21.40 24.80 -11.97
N TYR A 118 21.22 23.54 -12.37
CA TYR A 118 20.26 22.65 -11.67
C TYR A 118 20.88 21.37 -11.09
N PRO A 119 21.73 21.47 -10.04
CA PRO A 119 22.15 20.31 -9.25
C PRO A 119 21.01 19.67 -8.42
N GLY A 120 19.85 20.32 -8.27
CA GLY A 120 18.76 19.87 -7.38
C GLY A 120 17.96 18.65 -7.85
N ARG A 121 17.95 18.33 -9.15
CA ARG A 121 17.07 17.28 -9.71
C ARG A 121 17.51 15.86 -9.31
N ASN A 122 18.79 15.66 -8.99
CA ASN A 122 19.34 14.35 -8.66
C ASN A 122 19.06 13.93 -7.20
N PHE A 123 18.96 14.90 -6.28
CA PHE A 123 18.86 14.61 -4.84
C PHE A 123 17.57 13.91 -4.45
N ASN A 124 16.42 14.38 -4.95
CA ASN A 124 15.12 13.78 -4.61
C ASN A 124 15.01 12.36 -5.16
N THR A 125 15.46 12.11 -6.39
CA THR A 125 15.45 10.78 -7.00
C THR A 125 16.34 9.82 -6.22
N LEU A 126 17.58 10.19 -5.93
CA LEU A 126 18.50 9.35 -5.15
C LEU A 126 17.96 9.06 -3.75
N ARG A 127 17.32 10.04 -3.11
CA ARG A 127 16.69 9.88 -1.80
C ARG A 127 15.48 8.93 -1.85
N LYS A 128 14.63 9.01 -2.88
CA LYS A 128 13.54 8.05 -3.12
C LYS A 128 14.07 6.64 -3.38
N LEU A 129 15.11 6.50 -4.18
CA LEU A 129 15.77 5.21 -4.43
C LEU A 129 16.37 4.62 -3.16
N GLN A 130 16.99 5.45 -2.32
CA GLN A 130 17.48 5.04 -1.00
C GLN A 130 16.32 4.58 -0.12
N PHE A 131 15.17 5.28 -0.13
CA PHE A 131 14.00 4.89 0.64
C PHE A 131 13.46 3.53 0.18
N LEU A 132 13.32 3.33 -1.13
CA LEU A 132 12.92 2.03 -1.70
C LEU A 132 13.92 0.92 -1.38
N LYS A 133 15.23 1.21 -1.36
CA LYS A 133 16.26 0.22 -0.94
C LYS A 133 16.09 -0.15 0.53
N THR A 134 15.90 0.83 1.41
CA THR A 134 15.63 0.60 2.84
C THR A 134 14.36 -0.22 3.01
N LEU A 135 13.30 0.09 2.26
CA LEU A 135 12.05 -0.66 2.32
C LEU A 135 12.18 -2.08 1.78
N LYS A 136 12.86 -2.29 0.65
CA LYS A 136 13.12 -3.64 0.13
C LYS A 136 13.87 -4.50 1.14
N LYS A 137 14.78 -3.88 1.91
CA LYS A 137 15.61 -4.57 2.90
C LYS A 137 14.88 -4.84 4.23
N TYR A 138 14.13 -3.88 4.75
CA TYR A 138 13.57 -3.92 6.11
C TYR A 138 12.05 -3.80 6.17
N GLY A 139 11.38 -3.46 5.07
CA GLY A 139 9.96 -3.12 5.01
C GLY A 139 9.06 -4.26 5.43
N ALA A 140 9.27 -5.47 4.89
CA ALA A 140 8.45 -6.63 5.21
C ALA A 140 8.56 -7.02 6.70
N GLU A 141 9.79 -7.16 7.21
CA GLU A 141 10.04 -7.51 8.62
C GLU A 141 9.48 -6.45 9.57
N SER A 142 9.70 -5.17 9.27
CA SER A 142 9.17 -4.09 10.11
C SER A 142 7.64 -4.01 10.09
N LEU A 143 7.00 -4.22 8.94
CA LEU A 143 5.55 -4.28 8.84
C LEU A 143 5.00 -5.48 9.63
N GLU A 144 5.64 -6.63 9.52
CA GLU A 144 5.26 -7.83 10.26
C GLU A 144 5.29 -7.59 11.77
N LEU A 145 6.37 -7.00 12.28
CA LEU A 145 6.51 -6.66 13.70
C LEU A 145 5.39 -5.73 14.18
N VAL A 146 5.00 -4.74 13.37
CA VAL A 146 3.88 -3.84 13.69
C VAL A 146 2.56 -4.59 13.69
N LEU A 147 2.27 -5.37 12.64
CA LEU A 147 1.04 -6.14 12.53
C LEU A 147 0.89 -7.13 13.70
N GLN A 148 1.95 -7.85 14.06
CA GLN A 148 1.93 -8.77 15.20
C GLN A 148 1.57 -8.06 16.50
N ARG A 149 2.16 -6.89 16.76
CA ARG A 149 1.87 -6.09 17.95
C ARG A 149 0.41 -5.63 17.98
N GLU A 150 -0.06 -5.11 16.86
CA GLU A 150 -1.41 -4.55 16.70
C GLU A 150 -2.49 -5.64 16.80
N ILE A 151 -2.29 -6.78 16.14
CA ILE A 151 -3.19 -7.94 16.24
C ILE A 151 -3.20 -8.48 17.67
N LYS A 152 -2.04 -8.60 18.32
CA LYS A 152 -1.97 -9.03 19.72
C LYS A 152 -2.73 -8.08 20.64
N ALA A 153 -2.58 -6.77 20.47
CA ALA A 153 -3.31 -5.77 21.24
C ALA A 153 -4.83 -5.87 21.02
N PHE A 154 -5.25 -6.03 19.76
CA PHE A 154 -6.65 -6.26 19.41
C PHE A 154 -7.23 -7.51 20.11
N ILE A 155 -6.54 -8.65 20.06
CA ILE A 155 -6.97 -9.89 20.71
C ILE A 155 -7.06 -9.73 22.23
N GLN A 156 -6.08 -9.05 22.84
CA GLN A 156 -6.08 -8.79 24.28
C GLN A 156 -7.27 -7.93 24.72
N GLN A 157 -7.68 -6.96 23.90
CA GLN A 157 -8.82 -6.10 24.18
C GLN A 157 -10.16 -6.86 24.18
N HIS A 158 -10.27 -7.94 23.40
CA HIS A 158 -11.54 -8.63 23.20
C HIS A 158 -11.87 -9.69 24.25
N GLN A 159 -10.98 -9.97 25.22
CA GLN A 159 -11.13 -10.88 26.39
C GLN A 159 -11.48 -12.37 26.07
N HIS A 160 -12.18 -12.62 24.95
CA HIS A 160 -12.62 -13.87 24.38
C HIS A 160 -12.36 -13.79 22.88
N GLN A 161 -11.94 -14.90 22.27
CA GLN A 161 -11.51 -14.98 20.87
C GLN A 161 -12.40 -14.13 19.95
N PRO A 162 -11.86 -13.06 19.32
CA PRO A 162 -12.68 -12.19 18.48
C PRO A 162 -13.25 -12.99 17.31
N SER A 163 -14.49 -12.67 16.95
CA SER A 163 -15.12 -13.18 15.73
C SER A 163 -14.38 -12.70 14.49
N ILE A 164 -14.57 -13.40 13.38
CA ILE A 164 -14.00 -12.98 12.08
C ILE A 164 -14.55 -11.61 11.70
N GLU A 165 -15.82 -11.34 11.99
CA GLU A 165 -16.47 -10.07 11.72
C GLU A 165 -15.85 -8.92 12.52
N GLU A 166 -15.57 -9.13 13.81
CA GLU A 166 -14.87 -8.13 14.64
C GLU A 166 -13.44 -7.90 14.15
N PHE A 167 -12.73 -8.97 13.78
CA PHE A 167 -11.39 -8.85 13.22
C PHE A 167 -11.38 -8.09 11.88
N LEU A 168 -12.33 -8.39 10.99
CA LEU A 168 -12.48 -7.68 9.72
C LEU A 168 -12.90 -6.22 9.95
N ALA A 169 -13.77 -5.94 10.92
CA ALA A 169 -14.14 -4.57 11.28
C ALA A 169 -12.93 -3.77 11.79
N TRP A 170 -12.09 -4.39 12.63
CA TRP A 170 -10.83 -3.80 13.06
C TRP A 170 -9.83 -3.63 11.92
N LEU A 171 -9.68 -4.62 11.05
CA LEU A 171 -8.77 -4.55 9.91
C LEU A 171 -9.21 -3.48 8.89
N LEU A 172 -10.51 -3.18 8.82
CA LEU A 172 -11.05 -2.13 7.96
C LEU A 172 -11.13 -0.76 8.66
N ASP A 173 -10.84 -0.70 9.96
CA ASP A 173 -10.93 0.52 10.74
C ASP A 173 -9.84 1.53 10.35
N HIS A 174 -10.26 2.79 10.18
CA HIS A 174 -9.34 3.84 9.74
C HIS A 174 -8.29 4.17 10.81
N GLU A 175 -8.66 4.16 12.08
CA GLU A 175 -7.73 4.46 13.18
C GLU A 175 -6.67 3.36 13.32
N ALA A 176 -7.07 2.09 13.20
CA ALA A 176 -6.15 0.96 13.13
C ALA A 176 -5.13 1.13 12.00
N HIS A 177 -5.57 1.49 10.79
CA HIS A 177 -4.68 1.76 9.67
C HIS A 177 -3.68 2.90 9.95
N VAL A 178 -4.16 4.03 10.48
CA VAL A 178 -3.30 5.17 10.81
C VAL A 178 -2.23 4.76 11.83
N ARG A 179 -2.61 4.00 12.87
CA ARG A 179 -1.69 3.52 13.89
C ARG A 179 -0.64 2.56 13.32
N ILE A 180 -1.06 1.56 12.53
CA ILE A 180 -0.15 0.61 11.86
C ILE A 180 0.85 1.38 10.99
N LEU A 181 0.36 2.26 10.12
CA LEU A 181 1.20 3.01 9.19
C LEU A 181 2.15 3.98 9.92
N ALA A 182 1.70 4.60 11.01
CA ALA A 182 2.53 5.51 11.81
C ALA A 182 3.68 4.77 12.52
N GLU A 183 3.38 3.64 13.16
CA GLU A 183 4.42 2.83 13.82
C GLU A 183 5.39 2.23 12.79
N TRP A 184 4.90 1.82 11.62
CA TRP A 184 5.75 1.33 10.54
C TRP A 184 6.67 2.44 9.99
N ALA A 185 6.11 3.62 9.71
CA ALA A 185 6.88 4.77 9.27
C ALA A 185 7.96 5.17 10.29
N LYS A 186 7.67 5.09 11.58
CA LYS A 186 8.62 5.37 12.67
C LYS A 186 9.79 4.39 12.69
N ILE A 187 9.54 3.09 12.49
CA ILE A 187 10.62 2.09 12.40
C ILE A 187 11.50 2.37 11.18
N LEU A 188 10.89 2.62 10.02
CA LEU A 188 11.61 2.93 8.78
C LEU A 188 12.41 4.23 8.87
N ASP A 189 11.89 5.25 9.55
CA ASP A 189 12.61 6.50 9.82
C ASP A 189 13.90 6.22 10.60
N GLY A 190 13.85 5.35 11.61
CA GLY A 190 15.02 4.89 12.34
C GLY A 190 16.07 4.22 11.44
N TYR A 191 15.66 3.28 10.58
CA TYR A 191 16.59 2.66 9.62
C TYR A 191 17.15 3.67 8.62
N PHE A 192 16.33 4.60 8.13
CA PHE A 192 16.76 5.60 7.17
C PHE A 192 17.79 6.57 7.76
N GLN A 193 17.62 6.96 9.03
CA GLN A 193 18.60 7.78 9.76
C GLN A 193 19.93 7.04 9.95
N GLN A 194 19.91 5.73 10.26
CA GLN A 194 21.13 4.93 10.46
C GLN A 194 21.97 4.76 9.20
N VAL A 195 21.35 4.64 8.02
CA VAL A 195 22.07 4.53 6.74
C VAL A 195 22.78 5.84 6.38
N GLY A 196 22.35 6.96 6.98
CA GLY A 196 22.93 8.28 6.76
C GLY A 196 22.67 8.82 5.35
N PRO A 197 22.85 10.14 5.13
CA PRO A 197 22.87 10.67 3.78
C PRO A 197 24.10 10.11 3.05
N VAL A 198 23.89 9.47 1.90
CA VAL A 198 24.93 8.89 1.01
C VAL A 198 25.98 9.94 0.52
N TYR A 199 25.83 11.19 0.94
CA TYR A 199 26.52 12.38 0.43
C TYR A 199 27.76 12.81 1.23
N SER A 200 28.14 12.17 2.34
CA SER A 200 29.29 12.67 3.13
C SER A 200 30.68 12.26 2.63
N ASN A 201 30.80 11.42 1.58
CA ASN A 201 32.11 11.03 1.03
C ASN A 201 32.20 11.23 -0.49
N LYS A 202 33.24 11.97 -0.93
CA LYS A 202 33.67 12.31 -2.30
C LYS A 202 34.05 11.09 -3.18
N ARG A 203 33.30 9.99 -3.13
CA ARG A 203 33.40 8.93 -4.16
C ARG A 203 32.51 9.29 -5.35
N THR A 204 33.08 9.14 -6.53
CA THR A 204 32.51 9.34 -7.86
C THR A 204 31.12 8.72 -7.99
N SER A 205 30.16 9.52 -8.47
CA SER A 205 28.72 9.19 -8.50
C SER A 205 28.38 7.93 -9.31
N GLN A 206 29.24 7.50 -10.24
CA GLN A 206 29.04 6.30 -11.05
C GLN A 206 29.28 5.00 -10.28
N ASP A 207 30.25 4.95 -9.36
CA ASP A 207 30.55 3.74 -8.58
C ASP A 207 29.43 3.43 -7.56
N LYS A 208 28.73 4.47 -7.08
CA LYS A 208 27.62 4.33 -6.14
C LYS A 208 26.34 3.79 -6.80
N ILE A 209 26.10 4.10 -8.08
CA ILE A 209 24.92 3.58 -8.80
C ILE A 209 25.09 2.08 -9.08
N LYS A 210 26.30 1.65 -9.45
CA LYS A 210 26.59 0.24 -9.73
C LYS A 210 26.44 -0.66 -8.48
N LEU A 211 26.88 -0.16 -7.32
CA LEU A 211 26.71 -0.79 -6.00
C LEU A 211 25.24 -0.92 -5.52
N LEU A 212 24.32 -0.13 -6.09
CA LEU A 212 22.90 -0.23 -5.74
C LEU A 212 22.16 -1.30 -6.56
N THR A 213 22.73 -1.77 -7.66
CA THR A 213 22.12 -2.72 -8.61
C THR A 213 22.51 -4.18 -8.41
N GLU A 214 23.58 -4.49 -7.65
CA GLU A 214 24.17 -5.84 -7.62
C GLU A 214 23.77 -6.72 -6.40
N GLU A 215 22.86 -6.28 -5.52
CA GLU A 215 22.30 -7.16 -4.46
C GLU A 215 20.99 -7.78 -4.91
N GLU A 216 21.10 -8.85 -5.69
CA GLU A 216 20.01 -9.72 -6.10
C GLU A 216 20.24 -11.13 -5.52
N GLU A 217 19.75 -11.38 -4.31
CA GLU A 217 19.54 -12.76 -3.84
C GLU A 217 18.43 -12.84 -2.78
N THR A 218 17.36 -13.54 -3.19
CA THR A 218 16.39 -14.31 -2.40
C THR A 218 16.09 -13.85 -0.97
N ASN A 219 15.24 -12.82 -0.83
CA ASN A 219 14.51 -12.65 0.43
C ASN A 219 13.29 -13.60 0.41
N PRO A 220 13.06 -14.41 1.47
CA PRO A 220 11.96 -15.36 1.50
C PRO A 220 10.59 -14.69 1.38
N MET A 221 9.66 -15.47 0.85
CA MET A 221 8.35 -15.04 0.37
C MET A 221 7.43 -14.54 1.51
N PRO A 222 6.86 -13.32 1.42
CA PRO A 222 5.97 -12.72 2.44
C PRO A 222 4.68 -13.50 2.76
N ASP A 223 4.26 -14.39 1.86
CA ASP A 223 2.97 -15.09 1.94
C ASP A 223 2.82 -15.95 3.20
N GLN A 224 3.92 -16.54 3.71
CA GLN A 224 3.84 -17.37 4.90
C GLN A 224 3.57 -16.56 6.18
N TYR A 225 3.87 -15.26 6.22
CA TYR A 225 3.96 -14.55 7.50
C TYR A 225 2.60 -14.12 8.03
N ILE A 226 1.76 -13.48 7.22
CA ILE A 226 0.42 -13.07 7.67
C ILE A 226 -0.48 -14.29 7.87
N LEU A 227 -0.32 -15.32 7.03
CA LEU A 227 -0.93 -16.63 7.24
C LEU A 227 -0.48 -17.24 8.58
N LYS A 228 0.83 -17.27 8.89
CA LYS A 228 1.35 -17.72 10.18
C LYS A 228 0.86 -16.87 11.34
N ILE A 229 0.69 -15.56 11.19
CA ILE A 229 0.15 -14.69 12.25
C ILE A 229 -1.32 -15.04 12.50
N ILE A 230 -2.12 -15.20 11.45
CA ILE A 230 -3.52 -15.62 11.59
C ILE A 230 -3.59 -17.01 12.23
N GLU A 231 -2.78 -17.97 11.77
CA GLU A 231 -2.72 -19.33 12.32
C GLU A 231 -2.24 -19.36 13.78
N SER A 232 -1.19 -18.60 14.11
CA SER A 232 -0.60 -18.53 15.45
C SER A 232 -1.40 -17.70 16.45
N SER A 233 -2.22 -16.77 15.96
CA SER A 233 -3.12 -15.96 16.79
C SER A 233 -4.22 -16.77 17.47
N GLY A 234 -4.37 -18.06 17.11
CA GLY A 234 -5.40 -18.91 17.66
C GLY A 234 -6.81 -18.48 17.23
N LEU A 235 -6.92 -17.57 16.25
CA LEU A 235 -8.09 -17.48 15.36
C LEU A 235 -8.24 -18.87 14.76
N LYS A 236 -9.00 -19.72 15.44
CA LYS A 236 -9.37 -21.04 14.93
C LYS A 236 -10.16 -20.74 13.67
N THR A 237 -9.47 -20.69 12.54
CA THR A 237 -10.04 -21.08 11.28
C THR A 237 -10.47 -22.51 11.55
N LYS A 238 -11.73 -22.71 11.95
CA LYS A 238 -12.41 -23.91 11.51
C LYS A 238 -12.24 -23.85 10.01
N LYS A 239 -11.21 -24.53 9.51
CA LYS A 239 -11.00 -24.75 8.07
C LYS A 239 -12.30 -25.33 7.49
N GLU A 240 -13.07 -26.02 8.34
CA GLU A 240 -14.44 -26.48 8.16
C GLU A 240 -15.50 -25.37 8.03
N HIS A 241 -15.39 -24.20 8.67
CA HIS A 241 -16.31 -23.06 8.48
C HIS A 241 -15.99 -22.19 7.26
N PHE A 242 -14.74 -22.18 6.78
CA PHE A 242 -14.46 -21.60 5.45
C PHE A 242 -14.78 -22.57 4.30
N HIS A 243 -14.91 -23.86 4.59
CA HIS A 243 -15.56 -24.82 3.69
C HIS A 243 -17.09 -24.86 3.82
N LEU A 244 -17.70 -24.17 4.80
CA LEU A 244 -19.14 -23.93 4.82
C LEU A 244 -19.44 -22.90 3.73
N GLU A 245 -20.11 -23.37 2.66
CA GLU A 245 -20.65 -22.64 1.48
C GLU A 245 -20.12 -23.06 0.11
N GLN A 246 -19.63 -24.29 -0.03
CA GLN A 246 -19.71 -24.96 -1.35
C GLN A 246 -21.13 -25.45 -1.69
N ALA A 247 -22.08 -25.36 -0.76
CA ALA A 247 -23.50 -25.65 -0.99
C ALA A 247 -24.29 -24.33 -1.13
N SER A 248 -24.54 -23.92 -2.38
CA SER A 248 -25.29 -22.72 -2.80
C SER A 248 -24.65 -21.36 -2.45
N PRO A 249 -23.68 -20.89 -3.27
CA PRO A 249 -22.97 -19.61 -3.08
C PRO A 249 -23.89 -18.37 -3.07
N GLU A 250 -25.02 -18.41 -3.78
CA GLU A 250 -25.85 -17.23 -3.99
C GLU A 250 -26.69 -16.85 -2.77
N LEU A 251 -27.18 -17.82 -1.99
CA LEU A 251 -28.12 -17.54 -0.90
C LEU A 251 -27.43 -17.02 0.36
N SER A 252 -26.20 -17.45 0.63
CA SER A 252 -25.46 -17.00 1.81
C SER A 252 -24.65 -15.72 1.58
N ALA A 253 -24.08 -15.55 0.39
CA ALA A 253 -23.43 -14.30 0.01
C ALA A 253 -24.38 -13.11 0.20
N HIS A 254 -25.65 -13.23 -0.21
CA HIS A 254 -26.66 -12.19 0.01
C HIS A 254 -26.96 -11.91 1.49
N LYS A 255 -27.06 -12.93 2.35
CA LYS A 255 -27.38 -12.74 3.77
C LYS A 255 -26.23 -12.09 4.53
N ASN A 256 -25.00 -12.52 4.27
CA ASN A 256 -23.79 -11.94 4.88
C ASN A 256 -23.49 -10.55 4.31
N GLN A 257 -23.70 -10.33 3.02
CA GLN A 257 -23.61 -9.01 2.40
C GLN A 257 -24.61 -8.03 3.01
N SER A 258 -25.84 -8.44 3.33
CA SER A 258 -26.83 -7.57 4.00
C SER A 258 -26.42 -7.16 5.43
N ARG A 259 -25.65 -8.00 6.13
CA ARG A 259 -25.12 -7.69 7.47
C ARG A 259 -23.90 -6.79 7.38
N LEU A 260 -22.94 -7.14 6.52
CA LEU A 260 -21.72 -6.38 6.34
C LEU A 260 -21.98 -5.00 5.72
N SER A 261 -22.88 -4.90 4.73
CA SER A 261 -23.31 -3.60 4.18
C SER A 261 -23.99 -2.68 5.20
N LYS A 262 -24.59 -3.23 6.26
CA LYS A 262 -25.12 -2.44 7.39
C LYS A 262 -24.04 -1.94 8.35
N VAL A 263 -22.92 -2.66 8.45
CA VAL A 263 -21.78 -2.27 9.30
C VAL A 263 -20.87 -1.27 8.59
N PHE A 264 -20.76 -1.35 7.26
CA PHE A 264 -19.81 -0.55 6.47
C PHE A 264 -20.40 0.41 5.41
N PRO A 265 -21.59 1.02 5.57
CA PRO A 265 -22.23 1.76 4.47
C PRO A 265 -21.49 3.05 4.09
N ASP A 266 -20.85 3.76 5.03
CA ASP A 266 -20.37 5.13 4.78
C ASP A 266 -18.87 5.39 5.03
N LEU A 267 -18.14 4.48 5.67
CA LEU A 267 -16.80 4.82 6.20
C LEU A 267 -15.67 4.82 5.15
N LEU A 268 -15.82 4.15 4.02
CA LEU A 268 -14.68 3.79 3.15
C LEU A 268 -14.85 4.14 1.66
N LEU A 269 -16.08 4.33 1.16
CA LEU A 269 -16.36 4.46 -0.29
C LEU A 269 -16.00 5.81 -0.92
N SER A 270 -15.86 6.91 -0.15
CA SER A 270 -15.64 8.25 -0.73
C SER A 270 -14.47 9.06 -0.16
N ARG A 271 -13.77 8.51 0.84
CA ARG A 271 -12.68 9.20 1.54
C ARG A 271 -11.28 8.74 1.15
N GLY A 272 -11.09 7.52 0.63
CA GLY A 272 -9.76 6.98 0.30
C GLY A 272 -8.88 7.92 -0.54
N ASP A 273 -9.44 8.49 -1.60
CA ASP A 273 -8.73 9.41 -2.51
C ASP A 273 -8.56 10.82 -1.93
N ARG A 274 -9.23 11.13 -0.82
CA ARG A 274 -9.23 12.46 -0.15
C ARG A 274 -8.53 12.47 1.20
N ILE A 275 -8.19 11.31 1.76
CA ILE A 275 -7.47 11.24 3.03
C ILE A 275 -6.03 11.68 2.77
N ASN A 276 -5.64 12.76 3.43
CA ASN A 276 -4.24 13.14 3.52
C ASN A 276 -3.56 12.28 4.59
N TRP A 277 -3.17 11.07 4.20
CA TRP A 277 -2.53 10.09 5.09
C TRP A 277 -1.29 10.64 5.79
N CYS A 278 -0.56 11.57 5.15
CA CYS A 278 0.58 12.23 5.80
C CYS A 278 0.14 13.04 7.02
N LEU A 279 -0.92 13.85 6.89
CA LEU A 279 -1.43 14.66 8.00
C LEU A 279 -2.05 13.80 9.11
N GLU A 280 -2.75 12.72 8.75
CA GLU A 280 -3.33 11.80 9.75
C GLU A 280 -2.23 11.09 10.56
N ILE A 281 -1.19 10.58 9.89
CA ILE A 281 -0.05 9.94 10.55
C ILE A 281 0.74 10.94 11.39
N ASP A 282 1.00 12.14 10.86
CA ASP A 282 1.67 13.20 11.61
C ASP A 282 0.89 13.57 12.87
N ARG A 283 -0.44 13.73 12.77
CA ARG A 283 -1.31 13.99 13.92
C ARG A 283 -1.26 12.85 14.94
N TYR A 284 -1.29 11.60 14.49
CA TYR A 284 -1.16 10.44 15.38
C TYR A 284 0.18 10.44 16.13
N LEU A 285 1.29 10.70 15.43
CA LEU A 285 2.63 10.76 16.03
C LEU A 285 2.81 11.95 16.99
N GLN A 286 2.09 13.05 16.77
CA GLN A 286 2.11 14.20 17.67
C GLN A 286 1.31 13.98 18.96
N THR A 287 0.22 13.21 18.87
CA THR A 287 -0.69 12.95 20.00
C THR A 287 -0.25 11.78 20.88
N THR A 288 0.47 10.81 20.31
CA THR A 288 1.05 9.71 21.08
C THR A 288 2.25 10.19 21.92
N LYS A 289 2.29 9.77 23.19
CA LYS A 289 3.33 10.20 24.15
C LYS A 289 4.72 9.78 23.65
N GLY A 290 5.51 10.76 23.25
CA GLY A 290 6.86 10.57 22.72
C GLY A 290 7.00 11.23 21.36
N ARG A 291 7.17 12.56 21.35
CA ARG A 291 7.40 13.36 20.12
C ARG A 291 8.67 12.87 19.44
N ILE A 292 8.51 11.95 18.49
CA ILE A 292 9.57 11.58 17.57
C ILE A 292 9.11 12.11 16.22
N PRO A 293 9.49 13.35 15.85
CA PRO A 293 9.17 13.86 14.52
C PRO A 293 9.85 12.94 13.48
N LEU A 294 9.11 12.58 12.44
CA LEU A 294 9.67 11.90 11.27
C LEU A 294 10.62 12.87 10.56
N SER A 295 11.91 12.76 10.86
CA SER A 295 12.91 13.68 10.33
C SER A 295 13.35 13.26 8.92
N ALA A 296 13.39 11.95 8.69
CA ALA A 296 13.90 11.31 7.50
C ALA A 296 12.79 10.93 6.51
N VAL A 297 11.66 10.40 6.98
CA VAL A 297 10.47 10.05 6.20
C VAL A 297 9.65 11.31 5.91
N LYS A 298 9.19 11.46 4.66
CA LYS A 298 8.45 12.62 4.13
C LYS A 298 7.09 12.16 3.63
N CYS A 299 6.18 13.11 3.42
CA CYS A 299 4.83 12.80 2.94
C CYS A 299 4.75 11.94 1.68
N PRO A 300 5.60 12.12 0.64
CA PRO A 300 5.57 11.22 -0.52
C PRO A 300 5.89 9.77 -0.15
N ASP A 301 6.74 9.53 0.85
CA ASP A 301 7.10 8.17 1.26
C ASP A 301 5.97 7.55 2.08
N ILE A 302 5.30 8.35 2.91
CA ILE A 302 4.06 7.93 3.55
C ILE A 302 3.02 7.51 2.50
N GLY A 303 2.86 8.30 1.43
CA GLY A 303 1.97 7.93 0.31
C GLY A 303 2.36 6.60 -0.33
N TYR A 304 3.67 6.32 -0.47
CA TYR A 304 4.15 5.01 -0.90
C TYR A 304 3.80 3.92 0.12
N LEU A 305 4.08 4.11 1.42
CA LEU A 305 3.81 3.12 2.46
C LEU A 305 2.33 2.75 2.54
N VAL A 306 1.46 3.74 2.41
CA VAL A 306 0.01 3.51 2.34
C VAL A 306 -0.32 2.62 1.15
N CYS A 307 0.21 2.94 -0.04
CA CYS A 307 -0.02 2.12 -1.24
C CYS A 307 0.51 0.69 -1.08
N ASP A 308 1.72 0.53 -0.54
CA ASP A 308 2.40 -0.74 -0.29
C ASP A 308 1.61 -1.60 0.70
N PHE A 309 1.21 -1.02 1.83
CA PHE A 309 0.36 -1.66 2.84
C PHE A 309 -0.96 -2.16 2.24
N PHE A 310 -1.69 -1.29 1.53
CA PHE A 310 -2.96 -1.68 0.93
C PHE A 310 -2.81 -2.65 -0.23
N SER A 311 -1.67 -2.65 -0.93
CA SER A 311 -1.31 -3.68 -1.91
C SER A 311 -1.19 -5.05 -1.24
N GLU A 312 -0.54 -5.15 -0.07
CA GLU A 312 -0.45 -6.40 0.70
C GLU A 312 -1.80 -6.85 1.25
N VAL A 313 -2.58 -5.93 1.85
CA VAL A 313 -3.94 -6.24 2.30
C VAL A 313 -4.78 -6.77 1.15
N TYR A 314 -4.62 -6.20 -0.06
CA TYR A 314 -5.36 -6.66 -1.22
C TYR A 314 -4.92 -8.05 -1.67
N TYR A 315 -3.62 -8.25 -1.77
CA TYR A 315 -3.05 -9.54 -2.11
C TYR A 315 -3.60 -10.65 -1.20
N LEU A 316 -3.64 -10.42 0.11
CA LEU A 316 -4.20 -11.36 1.06
C LEU A 316 -5.68 -11.62 0.81
N ALA A 317 -6.48 -10.56 0.67
CA ALA A 317 -7.91 -10.70 0.39
C ALA A 317 -8.15 -11.56 -0.86
N VAL A 318 -7.42 -11.32 -1.94
CA VAL A 318 -7.49 -12.13 -3.17
C VAL A 318 -7.04 -13.57 -2.91
N SER A 319 -5.89 -13.78 -2.28
CA SER A 319 -5.34 -15.11 -2.00
C SER A 319 -6.29 -15.99 -1.16
N PHE A 320 -7.00 -15.38 -0.20
CA PHE A 320 -8.00 -16.07 0.62
C PHE A 320 -9.32 -16.29 -0.12
N PHE A 321 -9.93 -15.22 -0.62
CA PHE A 321 -11.33 -15.24 -1.05
C PHE A 321 -11.52 -15.55 -2.54
N ALA A 322 -10.52 -15.28 -3.40
CA ALA A 322 -10.64 -15.54 -4.83
C ALA A 322 -10.34 -17.00 -5.20
N SER A 323 -9.92 -17.84 -4.24
CA SER A 323 -9.54 -19.23 -4.49
C SER A 323 -10.61 -20.05 -5.23
N SER A 324 -11.89 -19.75 -5.02
CA SER A 324 -13.04 -20.37 -5.72
C SER A 324 -13.20 -19.88 -7.16
N SER A 325 -12.70 -18.69 -7.49
CA SER A 325 -12.78 -18.06 -8.82
C SER A 325 -11.68 -18.52 -9.77
N TYR A 326 -10.72 -19.33 -9.33
CA TYR A 326 -9.72 -19.90 -10.22
C TYR A 326 -10.34 -21.04 -11.04
N HIS A 327 -10.56 -20.81 -12.34
CA HIS A 327 -11.31 -21.73 -13.19
C HIS A 327 -10.52 -23.04 -13.44
N LYS A 328 -11.23 -24.17 -13.31
CA LYS A 328 -10.68 -25.50 -13.67
C LYS A 328 -10.75 -25.79 -15.17
N VAL A 329 -11.60 -25.06 -15.89
CA VAL A 329 -11.80 -25.17 -17.34
C VAL A 329 -11.55 -23.80 -17.93
N PRO A 330 -10.72 -23.66 -18.97
CA PRO A 330 -10.42 -22.36 -19.54
C PRO A 330 -11.64 -21.78 -20.26
N GLU A 331 -11.77 -20.46 -20.19
CA GLU A 331 -12.78 -19.73 -20.95
C GLU A 331 -12.53 -19.75 -22.47
N PHE A 332 -13.59 -19.60 -23.26
CA PHE A 332 -13.52 -19.70 -24.73
C PHE A 332 -12.57 -18.67 -25.38
N TYR A 333 -12.35 -17.52 -24.73
CA TYR A 333 -11.49 -16.46 -25.25
C TYR A 333 -10.00 -16.66 -24.93
N CYS A 334 -9.62 -17.71 -24.19
CA CYS A 334 -8.25 -17.91 -23.73
C CYS A 334 -7.23 -18.13 -24.86
N HIS A 335 -7.68 -18.45 -26.08
CA HIS A 335 -6.83 -18.60 -27.26
C HIS A 335 -6.56 -17.27 -28.00
N GLN A 336 -7.18 -16.17 -27.60
CA GLN A 336 -6.99 -14.88 -28.27
C GLN A 336 -5.60 -14.29 -28.00
N SER A 337 -5.07 -13.58 -28.99
CA SER A 337 -3.68 -13.08 -28.98
C SER A 337 -3.36 -12.10 -27.85
N PHE A 338 -4.35 -11.37 -27.32
CA PHE A 338 -4.15 -10.43 -26.23
C PHE A 338 -3.90 -11.14 -24.88
N VAL A 339 -4.43 -12.36 -24.67
CA VAL A 339 -4.37 -13.09 -23.40
C VAL A 339 -2.92 -13.29 -22.96
N LYS A 340 -2.05 -13.67 -23.90
CA LYS A 340 -0.60 -13.84 -23.64
C LYS A 340 0.08 -12.59 -23.09
N LYS A 341 -0.43 -11.38 -23.39
CA LYS A 341 0.12 -10.11 -22.86
C LYS A 341 -0.33 -9.83 -21.42
N CYS A 342 -1.43 -10.46 -20.99
CA CYS A 342 -2.01 -10.27 -19.66
C CYS A 342 -1.46 -11.28 -18.65
N LEU A 343 -1.11 -12.48 -19.12
CA LEU A 343 -0.53 -13.54 -18.31
C LEU A 343 0.84 -13.15 -17.71
N PRO A 344 1.23 -13.76 -16.57
CA PRO A 344 2.58 -13.63 -16.05
C PRO A 344 3.61 -14.17 -17.04
N ALA A 345 4.79 -13.54 -17.09
CA ALA A 345 5.91 -14.04 -17.87
C ALA A 345 6.27 -15.47 -17.44
N LEU A 346 6.55 -16.35 -18.41
CA LEU A 346 7.08 -17.69 -18.16
C LEU A 346 8.50 -17.59 -17.56
N PRO A 347 8.90 -18.56 -16.71
CA PRO A 347 10.18 -18.51 -16.02
C PRO A 347 11.33 -18.82 -16.98
#